data_AF-A0A7G5GRW8-F1
#
_entry.id   AF-A0A7G5GRW8-F1
#
_cell.length_a   1.000
_cell.length_b   1.000
_cell.length_c   1.000
_cell.angle_alpha   90.00
_cell.angle_beta   90.00
_cell.angle_gamma   90.00
#
_symmetry.space_group_name_H-M   'P 1'
#
loop_
_entity.id
_entity.type
_entity.pdbx_description
1 polymer ?
#
loop_
_entity_poly.entity_id
_entity_poly.type
_entity_poly.pdbx_seq_one_letter_code
_entity_poly.pdbx_strand_id
1 'polypeptide(L)'
;MNTTKLIGLLFLVVAGLSCKKTQDVEPPESFYFHPVQVNGQASSSMSFQNVGANPVITISFSAPLQKESVAKAIQLSLKSTGVSVPLNYTVSSGDTVITATPQSSLSALTAYQFTVQPTLTSARNSVLNSTVTVNLTTSLDNTDKFPRISDSLLLDLVQKQTFKYFWDFGHPVSGLARERNSSGDIVTSGGSGFGVMAILVGINRNFITRQQGLTRLTTITNFLTNNAKRYHGAFPHWLNGATGATVPFSAKDDGADLVETSYLMQGLLTARQYFNSSTNADEIALRKSINALWDGVEWNWFTKNGTETNLYWHWSPNYNWDMNLPIRGWNEALITYVLAASSNTSPITKTIYDNSWAQNGQMKNGNSYYGIKLPLGPAYGGPLFFSQYSFLGINPHDLTDTYADYWQQNTAHSQINYTYCKTNPKQYSGYSADCWGLTASDQQDGYSARDPTNDNGTIAPTAALSSMPYTPTESMQALRFFYYKLGDKIWKDYGFVDAFNLNNIWFADSFLAIDQGPIIVMVENQRSQLLWKLFMSCPEVKKGMKGLGFQSPNLN
;
A
#
# COMPACT_ATOMS: atom_id res chain seq x y z
N MET A 1 -12.91 -67.76 -100.82
CA MET A 1 -13.08 -66.43 -101.47
C MET A 1 -12.10 -65.46 -100.82
N ASN A 2 -11.20 -64.91 -101.66
CA ASN A 2 -10.38 -63.70 -101.55
C ASN A 2 -9.46 -63.53 -100.32
N THR A 3 -8.14 -63.79 -100.44
CA THR A 3 -7.05 -62.86 -100.87
C THR A 3 -6.93 -61.64 -99.95
N THR A 4 -5.78 -61.29 -99.37
CA THR A 4 -4.60 -60.71 -100.08
C THR A 4 -3.37 -60.63 -99.15
N LYS A 5 -2.17 -60.75 -99.73
CA LYS A 5 -0.81 -60.65 -99.15
C LYS A 5 -0.40 -59.19 -98.84
N LEU A 6 0.53 -58.94 -97.90
CA LEU A 6 1.85 -58.31 -98.13
C LEU A 6 2.74 -58.11 -96.86
N ILE A 7 3.93 -58.71 -96.90
CA ILE A 7 5.31 -58.25 -96.58
C ILE A 7 5.55 -57.14 -95.51
N GLY A 8 6.50 -57.40 -94.59
CA GLY A 8 7.26 -56.35 -93.89
C GLY A 8 8.28 -56.87 -92.86
N LEU A 9 9.58 -56.77 -93.19
CA LEU A 9 10.75 -57.04 -92.33
C LEU A 9 10.87 -55.99 -91.21
N LEU A 10 11.24 -56.34 -89.96
CA LEU A 10 11.86 -55.34 -89.05
C LEU A 10 12.72 -55.96 -87.93
N PHE A 11 13.91 -55.36 -87.79
CA PHE A 11 14.91 -55.48 -86.73
C PHE A 11 14.34 -55.25 -85.33
N LEU A 12 14.82 -56.02 -84.33
CA LEU A 12 14.65 -55.72 -82.91
C LEU A 12 15.96 -55.11 -82.35
N VAL A 13 15.89 -53.82 -82.02
CA VAL A 13 16.90 -53.07 -81.28
C VAL A 13 16.61 -53.19 -79.78
N VAL A 14 17.66 -53.48 -79.00
CA VAL A 14 17.68 -53.48 -77.54
C VAL A 14 17.65 -52.04 -77.02
N ALA A 15 16.80 -51.74 -76.03
CA ALA A 15 16.94 -50.55 -75.19
C ALA A 15 16.68 -50.93 -73.72
N GLY A 16 17.70 -50.71 -72.88
CA GLY A 16 17.76 -51.12 -71.49
C GLY A 16 16.84 -50.34 -70.55
N LEU A 17 16.31 -51.06 -69.56
CA LEU A 17 15.56 -50.53 -68.43
C LEU A 17 16.52 -49.77 -67.47
N SER A 18 16.31 -48.47 -67.33
CA SER A 18 16.86 -47.66 -66.23
C SER A 18 15.81 -47.56 -65.13
N CYS A 19 16.06 -48.21 -63.99
CA CYS A 19 15.22 -48.09 -62.80
C CYS A 19 15.47 -46.74 -62.12
N LYS A 20 14.49 -45.83 -62.16
CA LYS A 20 14.44 -44.66 -61.29
C LYS A 20 14.09 -45.10 -59.88
N LYS A 21 14.98 -44.83 -58.90
CA LYS A 21 14.64 -44.90 -57.48
C LYS A 21 13.49 -43.92 -57.21
N THR A 22 12.39 -44.41 -56.68
CA THR A 22 11.35 -43.61 -56.04
C THR A 22 11.98 -42.88 -54.86
N GLN A 23 11.94 -41.54 -54.87
CA GLN A 23 12.17 -40.75 -53.66
C GLN A 23 11.00 -41.01 -52.73
N ASP A 24 11.24 -41.73 -51.63
CA ASP A 24 10.30 -41.74 -50.51
C ASP A 24 10.17 -40.30 -50.01
N VAL A 25 9.03 -39.67 -50.30
CA VAL A 25 8.70 -38.38 -49.72
C VAL A 25 8.33 -38.66 -48.27
N GLU A 26 9.24 -38.34 -47.35
CA GLU A 26 8.94 -38.43 -45.92
C GLU A 26 7.66 -37.64 -45.60
N PRO A 27 6.79 -38.19 -44.73
CA PRO A 27 5.57 -37.51 -44.34
C PRO A 27 5.89 -36.16 -43.65
N PRO A 28 5.02 -35.15 -43.83
CA PRO A 28 5.21 -33.82 -43.24
C PRO A 28 5.37 -33.91 -41.72
N GLU A 29 6.39 -33.23 -41.18
CA GLU A 29 6.64 -33.16 -39.74
C GLU A 29 5.82 -32.05 -39.09
N SER A 30 5.10 -32.36 -38.01
CA SER A 30 4.61 -31.35 -37.08
C SER A 30 5.65 -31.12 -35.99
N PHE A 31 6.12 -29.88 -35.83
CA PHE A 31 7.11 -29.52 -34.83
C PHE A 31 6.51 -28.58 -33.77
N TYR A 32 6.33 -29.14 -32.57
CA TYR A 32 5.71 -28.53 -31.40
C TYR A 32 6.46 -28.89 -30.11
N PHE A 33 6.17 -28.15 -29.04
CA PHE A 33 6.80 -28.33 -27.72
C PHE A 33 5.88 -29.08 -26.74
N HIS A 34 6.50 -29.72 -25.74
CA HIS A 34 5.86 -30.33 -24.58
C HIS A 34 5.98 -29.40 -23.36
N PRO A 35 5.19 -29.59 -22.29
CA PRO A 35 5.17 -28.68 -21.14
C PRO A 35 6.57 -28.31 -20.63
N VAL A 36 6.82 -27.01 -20.50
CA VAL A 36 8.09 -26.49 -19.98
C VAL A 36 8.17 -26.76 -18.50
N GLN A 37 9.35 -27.17 -18.05
CA GLN A 37 9.66 -27.35 -16.64
C GLN A 37 10.69 -26.33 -16.18
N VAL A 38 10.51 -25.82 -14.97
CA VAL A 38 11.50 -25.00 -14.26
C VAL A 38 11.85 -25.72 -12.98
N ASN A 39 13.13 -26.08 -12.82
CA ASN A 39 13.61 -26.90 -11.70
C ASN A 39 12.80 -28.21 -11.53
N GLY A 40 12.42 -28.84 -12.64
CA GLY A 40 11.64 -30.08 -12.66
C GLY A 40 10.14 -29.93 -12.33
N GLN A 41 9.66 -28.71 -12.11
CA GLN A 41 8.23 -28.42 -11.88
C GLN A 41 7.59 -27.91 -13.17
N ALA A 42 6.39 -28.37 -13.50
CA ALA A 42 5.60 -27.87 -14.63
C ALA A 42 4.51 -26.90 -14.13
N SER A 43 4.11 -25.94 -14.97
CA SER A 43 3.04 -24.98 -14.68
C SER A 43 2.10 -24.87 -15.87
N SER A 44 0.79 -25.04 -15.64
CA SER A 44 -0.23 -24.91 -16.69
C SER A 44 -0.37 -23.48 -17.21
N SER A 45 -0.04 -22.48 -16.40
CA SER A 45 -0.09 -21.06 -16.77
C SER A 45 1.23 -20.55 -17.39
N MET A 46 2.23 -21.43 -17.57
CA MET A 46 3.59 -21.06 -18.01
C MET A 46 4.21 -19.95 -17.15
N SER A 47 3.79 -19.85 -15.89
CA SER A 47 4.26 -18.84 -14.95
C SER A 47 4.76 -19.52 -13.68
N PHE A 48 5.97 -19.16 -13.27
CA PHE A 48 6.67 -19.74 -12.13
C PHE A 48 7.06 -18.62 -11.16
N GLN A 49 6.64 -18.77 -9.91
CA GLN A 49 6.89 -17.81 -8.83
C GLN A 49 7.93 -18.38 -7.86
N ASN A 50 8.62 -17.50 -7.14
CA ASN A 50 9.64 -17.86 -6.14
C ASN A 50 10.77 -18.75 -6.71
N VAL A 51 11.18 -18.46 -7.93
CA VAL A 51 12.24 -19.20 -8.63
C VAL A 51 13.61 -18.83 -8.07
N GLY A 52 14.47 -19.80 -7.74
CA GLY A 52 15.83 -19.53 -7.29
C GLY A 52 16.67 -18.77 -8.33
N ALA A 53 17.78 -18.17 -7.92
CA ALA A 53 18.59 -17.31 -8.80
C ALA A 53 19.26 -18.03 -9.98
N ASN A 54 19.38 -19.35 -9.96
CA ASN A 54 19.97 -20.15 -11.03
C ASN A 54 18.96 -21.23 -11.51
N PRO A 55 17.85 -20.83 -12.15
CA PRO A 55 16.85 -21.78 -12.61
C PRO A 55 17.39 -22.69 -13.73
N VAL A 56 16.94 -23.93 -13.70
CA VAL A 56 17.10 -24.89 -14.80
C VAL A 56 15.79 -24.97 -15.57
N ILE A 57 15.78 -24.44 -16.79
CA ILE A 57 14.61 -24.41 -17.67
C ILE A 57 14.75 -25.56 -18.66
N THR A 58 13.81 -26.50 -18.63
CA THR A 58 13.82 -27.69 -19.50
C THR A 58 12.60 -27.68 -20.41
N ILE A 59 12.82 -27.84 -21.71
CA ILE A 59 11.78 -27.92 -22.72
C ILE A 59 12.04 -29.10 -23.64
N SER A 60 11.01 -29.90 -23.89
CA SER A 60 11.04 -31.05 -24.80
C SER A 60 10.26 -30.72 -26.07
N PHE A 61 10.69 -31.28 -27.20
CA PHE A 61 10.04 -31.09 -28.49
C PHE A 61 9.65 -32.43 -29.11
N SER A 62 8.75 -32.39 -30.08
CA SER A 62 8.23 -33.56 -30.79
C SER A 62 9.18 -34.17 -31.81
N ALA A 63 10.25 -33.46 -32.19
CA ALA A 63 11.24 -33.91 -33.16
C ALA A 63 12.65 -33.43 -32.78
N PRO A 64 13.71 -34.10 -33.27
CA PRO A 64 15.11 -33.67 -33.09
C PRO A 64 15.35 -32.26 -33.63
N LEU A 65 16.18 -31.49 -32.94
CA LEU A 65 16.44 -30.07 -33.19
C LEU A 65 17.61 -29.84 -34.14
N GLN A 66 17.52 -28.79 -34.97
CA GLN A 66 18.69 -28.23 -35.63
C GLN A 66 19.50 -27.39 -34.62
N LYS A 67 20.65 -27.89 -34.18
CA LYS A 67 21.44 -27.33 -33.06
C LYS A 67 21.85 -25.87 -33.28
N GLU A 68 22.13 -25.48 -34.52
CA GLU A 68 22.54 -24.12 -34.87
C GLU A 68 21.41 -23.09 -34.74
N SER A 69 20.15 -23.54 -34.72
CA SER A 69 18.98 -22.68 -34.55
C SER A 69 18.71 -22.32 -33.07
N VAL A 70 19.16 -23.17 -32.14
CA VAL A 70 18.84 -23.09 -30.70
C VAL A 70 19.23 -21.74 -30.10
N ALA A 71 20.49 -21.34 -30.23
CA ALA A 71 20.99 -20.11 -29.61
C ALA A 71 20.37 -18.83 -30.18
N LYS A 72 19.82 -18.89 -31.40
CA LYS A 72 19.17 -17.75 -32.08
C LYS A 72 17.68 -17.66 -31.74
N ALA A 73 17.06 -18.78 -31.40
CA ALA A 73 15.63 -18.86 -31.16
C ALA A 73 15.24 -18.71 -29.69
N ILE A 74 16.19 -18.89 -28.76
CA ILE A 74 15.93 -18.88 -27.33
C ILE A 74 16.49 -17.62 -26.68
N GLN A 75 15.67 -16.98 -25.86
CA GLN A 75 16.05 -15.80 -25.10
C GLN A 75 15.47 -15.85 -23.69
N LEU A 76 16.29 -15.49 -22.68
CA LEU A 76 15.81 -15.04 -21.38
C LEU A 76 16.00 -13.53 -21.32
N SER A 77 15.00 -12.77 -20.89
CA SER A 77 15.11 -11.32 -20.76
C SER A 77 14.45 -10.80 -19.49
N LEU A 78 14.88 -9.64 -19.02
CA LEU A 78 14.17 -8.88 -17.99
C LEU A 78 12.80 -8.45 -18.54
N LYS A 79 11.72 -8.77 -17.83
CA LYS A 79 10.36 -8.45 -18.29
C LYS A 79 10.11 -6.95 -18.37
N SER A 80 10.75 -6.16 -17.51
CA SER A 80 10.56 -4.71 -17.44
C SER A 80 11.27 -3.94 -18.56
N THR A 81 12.46 -4.39 -19.00
CA THR A 81 13.32 -3.64 -19.92
C THR A 81 13.60 -4.37 -21.24
N GLY A 82 13.28 -5.66 -21.33
CA GLY A 82 13.65 -6.51 -22.47
C GLY A 82 15.14 -6.85 -22.56
N VAL A 83 15.95 -6.40 -21.61
CA VAL A 83 17.40 -6.66 -21.61
C VAL A 83 17.66 -8.16 -21.50
N SER A 84 18.44 -8.69 -22.43
CA SER A 84 18.75 -10.11 -22.55
C SER A 84 19.68 -10.59 -21.44
N VAL A 85 19.43 -11.80 -20.94
CA VAL A 85 20.27 -12.52 -19.99
C VAL A 85 20.96 -13.66 -20.73
N PRO A 86 22.31 -13.71 -20.72
CA PRO A 86 23.04 -14.81 -21.35
C PRO A 86 22.70 -16.17 -20.70
N LEU A 87 22.53 -17.19 -21.54
CA LEU A 87 22.18 -18.55 -21.13
C LEU A 87 23.26 -19.54 -21.62
N ASN A 88 23.49 -20.57 -20.82
CA ASN A 88 24.11 -21.82 -21.25
C ASN A 88 23.01 -22.80 -21.67
N TYR A 89 23.29 -23.61 -22.69
CA TYR A 89 22.35 -24.59 -23.19
C TYR A 89 23.01 -25.97 -23.32
N THR A 90 22.25 -27.01 -23.03
CA THR A 90 22.59 -28.38 -23.40
C THR A 90 21.42 -28.98 -24.17
N VAL A 91 21.74 -29.74 -25.22
CA VAL A 91 20.76 -30.49 -26.01
C VAL A 91 21.00 -31.97 -25.73
N SER A 92 19.94 -32.72 -25.43
CA SER A 92 20.02 -34.13 -25.02
C SER A 92 18.86 -34.95 -25.59
N SER A 93 18.81 -36.24 -25.22
CA SER A 93 17.70 -37.15 -25.54
C SER A 93 17.41 -37.26 -27.03
N GLY A 94 18.43 -37.58 -27.83
CA GLY A 94 18.29 -37.65 -29.30
C GLY A 94 18.00 -36.28 -29.93
N ASP A 95 18.58 -35.23 -29.37
CA ASP A 95 18.41 -33.83 -29.77
C ASP A 95 16.99 -33.27 -29.63
N THR A 96 16.15 -33.84 -28.77
CA THR A 96 14.74 -33.42 -28.58
C THR A 96 14.50 -32.58 -27.32
N VAL A 97 15.48 -32.50 -26.42
CA VAL A 97 15.35 -31.79 -25.13
C VAL A 97 16.41 -30.70 -25.02
N ILE A 98 15.98 -29.48 -24.69
CA ILE A 98 16.86 -28.37 -24.35
C ILE A 98 16.79 -28.13 -22.85
N THR A 99 17.96 -28.02 -22.22
CA THR A 99 18.11 -27.50 -20.87
C THR A 99 18.87 -26.18 -20.94
N ALA A 100 18.26 -25.10 -20.42
CA ALA A 100 18.83 -23.76 -20.39
C ALA A 100 19.04 -23.29 -18.94
N THR A 101 20.19 -22.68 -18.68
CA THR A 101 20.54 -22.10 -17.37
C THR A 101 21.18 -20.72 -17.56
N PRO A 102 20.87 -19.70 -16.74
CA PRO A 102 21.59 -18.42 -16.76
C PRO A 102 23.10 -18.58 -16.57
N GLN A 103 23.89 -17.79 -17.30
CA GLN A 103 25.36 -17.76 -17.13
C GLN A 103 25.79 -17.09 -15.81
N SER A 104 24.94 -16.19 -15.31
CA SER A 104 25.10 -15.49 -14.04
C SER A 104 23.81 -15.60 -13.25
N SER A 105 23.91 -15.58 -11.93
CA SER A 105 22.73 -15.60 -11.06
C SER A 105 21.79 -14.43 -11.34
N LEU A 106 20.51 -14.74 -11.46
CA LEU A 106 19.45 -13.77 -11.66
C LEU A 106 19.26 -12.92 -10.42
N SER A 107 18.88 -11.65 -10.62
CA SER A 107 18.54 -10.72 -9.56
C SER A 107 17.31 -11.22 -8.79
N ALA A 108 17.32 -11.09 -7.47
CA ALA A 108 16.18 -11.44 -6.62
C ALA A 108 14.99 -10.49 -6.80
N LEU A 109 13.78 -10.98 -6.49
CA LEU A 109 12.51 -10.25 -6.66
C LEU A 109 12.44 -9.51 -8.00
N THR A 110 12.66 -10.25 -9.09
CA THR A 110 12.73 -9.72 -10.44
C THR A 110 11.96 -10.63 -11.40
N ALA A 111 11.18 -10.03 -12.28
CA ALA A 111 10.42 -10.75 -13.30
C ALA A 111 11.24 -10.88 -14.60
N TYR A 112 11.33 -12.10 -15.10
CA TYR A 112 11.98 -12.47 -16.35
C TYR A 112 11.00 -13.18 -17.29
N GLN A 113 11.30 -13.13 -18.58
CA GLN A 113 10.57 -13.85 -19.61
C GLN A 113 11.55 -14.73 -20.40
N PHE A 114 11.29 -16.03 -20.41
CA PHE A 114 11.96 -16.99 -21.27
C PHE A 114 11.10 -17.22 -22.51
N THR A 115 11.67 -17.05 -23.69
CA THR A 115 10.99 -17.22 -24.97
C THR A 115 11.71 -18.19 -25.88
N VAL A 116 10.93 -18.96 -26.64
CA VAL A 116 11.41 -19.77 -27.77
C VAL A 116 10.62 -19.34 -28.99
N GLN A 117 11.32 -18.78 -29.97
CA GLN A 117 10.71 -18.24 -31.18
C GLN A 117 10.54 -19.32 -32.27
N PRO A 118 9.59 -19.16 -33.21
CA PRO A 118 9.42 -20.01 -34.39
C PRO A 118 10.64 -20.11 -35.32
N THR A 119 11.71 -19.35 -35.07
CA THR A 119 13.01 -19.51 -35.71
C THR A 119 13.76 -20.77 -35.24
N LEU A 120 13.28 -21.46 -34.20
CA LEU A 120 13.72 -22.80 -33.85
C LEU A 120 13.21 -23.80 -34.88
N THR A 121 14.11 -24.59 -35.45
CA THR A 121 13.79 -25.60 -36.47
C THR A 121 14.13 -27.01 -36.02
N SER A 122 13.36 -27.98 -36.49
CA SER A 122 13.73 -29.39 -36.39
C SER A 122 14.90 -29.72 -37.34
N ALA A 123 15.51 -30.89 -37.16
CA ALA A 123 16.53 -31.41 -38.07
C ALA A 123 16.03 -31.58 -39.52
N ARG A 124 14.70 -31.61 -39.73
CA ARG A 124 14.04 -31.65 -41.04
C ARG A 124 13.60 -30.27 -41.55
N ASN A 125 14.06 -29.19 -40.90
CA ASN A 125 13.72 -27.79 -41.20
C ASN A 125 12.25 -27.41 -41.00
N SER A 126 11.49 -28.17 -40.23
CA SER A 126 10.15 -27.75 -39.80
C SER A 126 10.26 -26.69 -38.70
N VAL A 127 9.53 -25.58 -38.86
CA VAL A 127 9.50 -24.48 -37.89
C VAL A 127 8.63 -24.79 -36.69
N LEU A 128 9.00 -24.27 -35.52
CA LEU A 128 8.18 -24.43 -34.32
C LEU A 128 6.83 -23.74 -34.53
N ASN A 129 5.75 -24.48 -34.30
CA ASN A 129 4.40 -24.04 -34.65
C ASN A 129 3.87 -22.84 -33.85
N SER A 130 4.55 -22.44 -32.78
CA SER A 130 4.13 -21.36 -31.88
C SER A 130 5.29 -20.80 -31.09
N THR A 131 5.19 -19.54 -30.66
CA THR A 131 6.13 -18.96 -29.69
C THR A 131 5.85 -19.54 -28.31
N VAL A 132 6.88 -20.06 -27.65
CA VAL A 132 6.80 -20.44 -26.23
C VAL A 132 7.15 -19.23 -25.40
N THR A 133 6.32 -18.89 -24.41
CA THR A 133 6.59 -17.82 -23.45
C THR A 133 6.41 -18.35 -22.04
N VAL A 134 7.46 -18.25 -21.23
CA VAL A 134 7.48 -18.67 -19.83
C VAL A 134 7.86 -17.48 -18.96
N ASN A 135 7.02 -17.14 -17.99
CA ASN A 135 7.29 -16.07 -17.03
C ASN A 135 7.94 -16.65 -15.78
N LEU A 136 9.04 -16.04 -15.34
CA LEU A 136 9.76 -16.43 -14.14
C LEU A 136 9.82 -15.23 -13.20
N THR A 137 9.41 -15.40 -11.96
CA THR A 137 9.64 -14.41 -10.90
C THR A 137 10.60 -15.00 -9.89
N THR A 138 11.76 -14.36 -9.72
CA THR A 138 12.78 -14.84 -8.78
C THR A 138 12.38 -14.63 -7.33
N SER A 139 12.81 -15.54 -6.46
CA SER A 139 12.56 -15.49 -5.02
C SER A 139 13.24 -14.28 -4.36
N LEU A 140 12.81 -13.99 -3.14
CA LEU A 140 13.53 -13.10 -2.23
C LEU A 140 14.96 -13.61 -1.99
N ASP A 141 15.91 -12.69 -1.95
CA ASP A 141 17.23 -12.92 -1.38
C ASP A 141 17.18 -12.60 0.12
N ASN A 142 17.29 -13.66 0.93
CA ASN A 142 17.18 -13.60 2.38
C ASN A 142 18.41 -13.02 3.10
N THR A 143 19.45 -12.58 2.39
CA THR A 143 20.56 -11.83 3.02
C THR A 143 20.09 -10.46 3.52
N ASP A 144 20.65 -10.00 4.63
CA ASP A 144 20.34 -8.67 5.15
C ASP A 144 20.93 -7.58 4.21
N LYS A 145 20.11 -6.61 3.81
CA LYS A 145 20.51 -5.46 2.95
C LYS A 145 21.23 -4.37 3.72
N PHE A 146 21.06 -4.34 5.04
CA PHE A 146 21.71 -3.39 5.94
C PHE A 146 22.26 -4.10 7.18
N PRO A 147 23.30 -3.57 7.84
CA PRO A 147 23.79 -4.10 9.12
C PRO A 147 22.71 -4.11 10.19
N ARG A 148 22.64 -5.18 10.98
CA ARG A 148 21.68 -5.26 12.09
C ARG A 148 22.04 -4.30 13.21
N ILE A 149 21.04 -3.56 13.65
CA ILE A 149 21.03 -2.70 14.83
C ILE A 149 19.96 -3.18 15.82
N SER A 150 20.03 -2.72 17.07
CA SER A 150 19.01 -3.06 18.07
C SER A 150 17.64 -2.52 17.67
N ASP A 151 16.56 -3.13 18.17
CA ASP A 151 15.20 -2.68 17.85
C ASP A 151 14.98 -1.21 18.22
N SER A 152 15.51 -0.74 19.36
CA SER A 152 15.39 0.68 19.73
C SER A 152 16.06 1.58 18.70
N LEU A 153 17.25 1.23 18.23
CA LEU A 153 17.96 2.01 17.20
C LEU A 153 17.25 1.92 15.85
N LEU A 154 16.64 0.78 15.52
CA LEU A 154 15.84 0.63 14.32
C LEU A 154 14.59 1.50 14.36
N LEU A 155 13.91 1.56 15.50
CA LEU A 155 12.76 2.47 15.70
C LEU A 155 13.18 3.94 15.61
N ASP A 156 14.32 4.33 16.21
CA ASP A 156 14.87 5.69 16.08
C ASP A 156 15.16 6.01 14.61
N LEU A 157 15.74 5.07 13.84
CA LEU A 157 16.02 5.24 12.42
C LEU A 157 14.74 5.39 11.60
N VAL A 158 13.74 4.53 11.85
CA VAL A 158 12.43 4.59 11.17
C VAL A 158 11.77 5.93 11.41
N GLN A 159 11.66 6.36 12.67
CA GLN A 159 11.06 7.65 13.00
C GLN A 159 11.85 8.80 12.37
N LYS A 160 13.18 8.80 12.46
CA LYS A 160 14.03 9.89 11.95
C LYS A 160 13.99 10.02 10.43
N GLN A 161 14.04 8.91 9.70
CA GLN A 161 13.97 8.96 8.24
C GLN A 161 12.57 9.34 7.76
N THR A 162 11.52 8.77 8.36
CA THR A 162 10.12 9.08 8.00
C THR A 162 9.77 10.53 8.31
N PHE A 163 10.34 11.09 9.39
CA PHE A 163 10.16 12.50 9.77
C PHE A 163 10.58 13.49 8.68
N LYS A 164 11.54 13.12 7.80
CA LYS A 164 11.95 13.96 6.67
C LYS A 164 10.80 14.29 5.72
N TYR A 165 9.78 13.42 5.61
CA TYR A 165 8.57 13.70 4.82
C TYR A 165 7.87 15.00 5.27
N PHE A 166 7.76 15.19 6.59
CA PHE A 166 7.06 16.35 7.18
C PHE A 166 8.00 17.54 7.41
N TRP A 167 9.29 17.27 7.56
CA TRP A 167 10.28 18.28 7.88
C TRP A 167 10.96 18.86 6.63
N ASP A 168 11.73 18.05 5.92
CA ASP A 168 12.50 18.42 4.74
C ASP A 168 11.57 18.61 3.53
N PHE A 169 10.60 17.70 3.38
CA PHE A 169 9.62 17.70 2.28
C PHE A 169 8.29 18.42 2.62
N GLY A 170 8.23 19.09 3.78
CA GLY A 170 7.13 20.02 4.08
C GLY A 170 7.03 21.14 3.03
N HIS A 171 5.83 21.64 2.77
CA HIS A 171 5.64 22.70 1.78
C HIS A 171 6.40 23.97 2.20
N PRO A 172 7.21 24.62 1.33
CA PRO A 172 8.14 25.68 1.74
C PRO A 172 7.44 26.95 2.24
N VAL A 173 6.22 27.24 1.76
CA VAL A 173 5.44 28.41 2.18
C VAL A 173 4.61 28.11 3.43
N SER A 174 3.68 27.16 3.36
CA SER A 174 2.77 26.84 4.47
C SER A 174 3.38 26.01 5.59
N GLY A 175 4.47 25.27 5.34
CA GLY A 175 4.99 24.25 6.26
C GLY A 175 4.10 23.01 6.40
N LEU A 176 2.95 22.95 5.71
CA LEU A 176 2.00 21.84 5.74
C LEU A 176 2.55 20.62 4.98
N ALA A 177 1.97 19.44 5.25
CA ALA A 177 2.32 18.20 4.59
C ALA A 177 1.73 18.16 3.18
N ARG A 178 2.57 17.85 2.19
CA ARG A 178 2.09 17.52 0.84
C ARG A 178 1.30 16.22 0.89
N GLU A 179 0.25 16.13 0.07
CA GLU A 179 -0.55 14.91 -0.06
C GLU A 179 0.34 13.71 -0.38
N ARG A 180 1.17 13.87 -1.41
CA ARG A 180 2.13 12.88 -1.88
C ARG A 180 3.40 13.53 -2.41
N ASN A 181 4.43 12.73 -2.61
CA ASN A 181 5.69 13.21 -3.20
C ASN A 181 5.57 13.76 -4.64
N SER A 182 4.52 13.43 -5.37
CA SER A 182 4.26 13.92 -6.75
C SER A 182 3.15 14.97 -6.87
N SER A 183 2.60 15.50 -5.77
CA SER A 183 1.44 16.41 -5.81
C SER A 183 1.77 17.89 -6.01
N GLY A 184 3.05 18.23 -6.25
CA GLY A 184 3.50 19.62 -6.41
C GLY A 184 3.21 20.46 -5.16
N ASP A 185 2.33 21.45 -5.31
CA ASP A 185 1.94 22.38 -4.23
C ASP A 185 0.67 21.93 -3.48
N ILE A 186 0.06 20.79 -3.81
CA ILE A 186 -1.11 20.31 -3.07
C ILE A 186 -0.69 19.80 -1.70
N VAL A 187 -1.29 20.36 -0.65
CA VAL A 187 -1.16 19.95 0.75
C VAL A 187 -2.49 19.41 1.27
N THR A 188 -2.41 18.43 2.17
CA THR A 188 -3.58 17.78 2.81
C THR A 188 -3.77 18.30 4.23
N SER A 189 -5.01 18.61 4.62
CA SER A 189 -5.30 19.08 5.97
C SER A 189 -5.14 17.97 7.01
N GLY A 190 -5.71 16.78 6.80
CA GLY A 190 -5.62 15.68 7.76
C GLY A 190 -4.22 15.11 7.89
N GLY A 191 -3.54 14.86 6.76
CA GLY A 191 -2.13 14.44 6.77
C GLY A 191 -1.19 15.48 7.40
N SER A 192 -1.54 16.76 7.32
CA SER A 192 -0.81 17.82 8.06
C SER A 192 -1.04 17.76 9.57
N GLY A 193 -2.22 17.32 10.03
CA GLY A 193 -2.47 17.02 11.44
C GLY A 193 -1.51 15.96 11.98
N PHE A 194 -1.27 14.90 11.19
CA PHE A 194 -0.30 13.87 11.54
C PHE A 194 1.13 14.42 11.52
N GLY A 195 1.46 15.27 10.53
CA GLY A 195 2.73 15.98 10.45
C GLY A 195 3.01 16.89 11.64
N VAL A 196 2.00 17.58 12.16
CA VAL A 196 2.10 18.39 13.39
C VAL A 196 2.50 17.51 14.57
N MET A 197 1.88 16.34 14.75
CA MET A 197 2.27 15.39 15.80
C MET A 197 3.70 14.85 15.58
N ALA A 198 4.07 14.55 14.33
CA ALA A 198 5.42 14.09 13.98
C ALA A 198 6.50 15.13 14.31
N ILE A 199 6.22 16.44 14.19
CA ILE A 199 7.11 17.51 14.65
C ILE A 199 7.35 17.42 16.16
N LEU A 200 6.32 17.13 16.96
CA LEU A 200 6.50 16.95 18.42
C LEU A 200 7.39 15.75 18.73
N VAL A 201 7.22 14.64 18.00
CA VAL A 201 8.12 13.47 18.09
C VAL A 201 9.55 13.88 17.72
N GLY A 202 9.74 14.63 16.64
CA GLY A 202 11.03 15.13 16.20
C GLY A 202 11.74 15.99 17.25
N ILE A 203 11.00 16.82 17.99
CA ILE A 203 11.55 17.57 19.13
C ILE A 203 11.91 16.61 20.27
N ASN A 204 10.98 15.74 20.68
CA ASN A 204 11.15 14.83 21.81
C ASN A 204 12.31 13.84 21.62
N ARG A 205 12.58 13.45 20.37
CA ARG A 205 13.68 12.57 19.98
C ARG A 205 14.96 13.32 19.56
N ASN A 206 14.98 14.65 19.71
CA ASN A 206 16.12 15.51 19.36
C ASN A 206 16.55 15.40 17.88
N PHE A 207 15.61 15.15 16.97
CA PHE A 207 15.85 15.27 15.53
C PHE A 207 15.94 16.75 15.12
N ILE A 208 15.19 17.60 15.82
CA ILE A 208 15.17 19.05 15.70
C ILE A 208 15.12 19.67 17.10
N THR A 209 15.47 20.95 17.22
CA THR A 209 15.33 21.68 18.47
C THR A 209 13.88 22.08 18.72
N ARG A 210 13.52 22.31 19.98
CA ARG A 210 12.20 22.84 20.36
C ARG A 210 11.89 24.17 19.66
N GLN A 211 12.88 25.06 19.52
CA GLN A 211 12.70 26.33 18.83
C GLN A 211 12.44 26.14 17.33
N GLN A 212 13.14 25.22 16.66
CA GLN A 212 12.87 24.91 15.26
C GLN A 212 11.44 24.40 15.07
N GLY A 213 11.00 23.48 15.94
CA GLY A 213 9.62 22.99 15.93
C GLY A 213 8.59 24.09 16.17
N LEU A 214 8.83 24.97 17.15
CA LEU A 214 7.99 26.15 17.42
C LEU A 214 7.87 27.05 16.19
N THR A 215 8.99 27.39 15.56
CA THR A 215 8.99 28.21 14.33
C THR A 215 8.17 27.57 13.23
N ARG A 216 8.33 26.26 12.98
CA ARG A 216 7.55 25.55 11.94
C ARG A 216 6.05 25.54 12.24
N LEU A 217 5.66 25.30 13.48
CA LEU A 217 4.24 25.28 13.88
C LEU A 217 3.62 26.68 13.86
N THR A 218 4.40 27.73 14.14
CA THR A 218 3.99 29.12 13.95
C THR A 218 3.78 29.41 12.47
N THR A 219 4.65 28.95 11.56
CA THR A 219 4.42 29.07 10.11
C THR A 219 3.12 28.38 9.68
N ILE A 220 2.90 27.14 10.14
CA ILE A 220 1.70 26.36 9.83
C ILE A 220 0.44 27.09 10.32
N THR A 221 0.39 27.48 11.58
CA THR A 221 -0.80 28.12 12.17
C THR A 221 -1.06 29.50 11.59
N ASN A 222 -0.02 30.26 11.23
CA ASN A 222 -0.16 31.52 10.50
C ASN A 222 -0.76 31.31 9.11
N PHE A 223 -0.29 30.30 8.36
CA PHE A 223 -0.85 29.98 7.04
C PHE A 223 -2.32 29.55 7.15
N LEU A 224 -2.65 28.66 8.09
CA LEU A 224 -4.02 28.20 8.33
C LEU A 224 -4.96 29.35 8.73
N THR A 225 -4.45 30.34 9.46
CA THR A 225 -5.24 31.49 9.91
C THR A 225 -5.46 32.51 8.79
N ASN A 226 -4.38 32.87 8.09
CA ASN A 226 -4.34 34.06 7.23
C ASN A 226 -4.52 33.75 5.73
N ASN A 227 -4.22 32.52 5.30
CA ASN A 227 -4.18 32.16 3.89
C ASN A 227 -5.19 31.06 3.53
N ALA A 228 -5.32 30.04 4.38
CA ALA A 228 -6.16 28.89 4.09
C ALA A 228 -7.65 29.25 4.00
N LYS A 229 -8.29 28.83 2.92
CA LYS A 229 -9.73 28.91 2.75
C LYS A 229 -10.41 27.97 3.75
N ARG A 230 -11.43 28.50 4.42
CA ARG A 230 -12.24 27.78 5.42
C ARG A 230 -13.72 27.98 5.12
N TYR A 231 -14.53 27.00 5.52
CA TYR A 231 -15.97 26.97 5.33
C TYR A 231 -16.62 26.57 6.65
N HIS A 232 -17.36 27.49 7.28
CA HIS A 232 -17.86 27.29 8.65
C HIS A 232 -16.72 26.89 9.62
N GLY A 233 -15.56 27.53 9.43
CA GLY A 233 -14.32 27.26 10.15
C GLY A 233 -13.58 25.98 9.80
N ALA A 234 -14.23 24.99 9.18
CA ALA A 234 -13.61 23.75 8.74
C ALA A 234 -12.75 23.96 7.48
N PHE A 235 -11.79 23.08 7.27
CA PHE A 235 -10.84 23.10 6.16
C PHE A 235 -11.29 22.14 5.05
N PRO A 236 -10.94 22.41 3.78
CA PRO A 236 -11.04 21.41 2.73
C PRO A 236 -10.05 20.26 2.95
N HIS A 237 -10.31 19.14 2.27
CA HIS A 237 -9.37 18.02 2.20
C HIS A 237 -8.02 18.48 1.65
N TRP A 238 -8.02 19.13 0.48
CA TRP A 238 -6.82 19.66 -0.16
C TRP A 238 -6.82 21.18 -0.28
N LEU A 239 -5.63 21.75 -0.06
CA LEU A 239 -5.30 23.15 -0.25
C LEU A 239 -4.12 23.27 -1.21
N ASN A 240 -4.04 24.36 -1.95
CA ASN A 240 -2.78 24.79 -2.53
C ASN A 240 -1.90 25.37 -1.42
N GLY A 241 -0.73 24.76 -1.18
CA GLY A 241 0.18 25.11 -0.08
C GLY A 241 0.88 26.45 -0.23
N ALA A 242 0.84 27.08 -1.41
CA ALA A 242 1.38 28.42 -1.64
C ALA A 242 0.32 29.51 -1.39
N THR A 243 -0.92 29.27 -1.78
CA THR A 243 -1.98 30.31 -1.77
C THR A 243 -3.02 30.13 -0.67
N GLY A 244 -3.22 28.91 -0.19
CA GLY A 244 -4.31 28.54 0.72
C GLY A 244 -5.66 28.35 0.04
N ALA A 245 -5.73 28.39 -1.29
CA ALA A 245 -6.97 28.12 -2.03
C ALA A 245 -7.37 26.63 -1.91
N THR A 246 -8.67 26.35 -1.87
CA THR A 246 -9.19 24.97 -1.96
C THR A 246 -8.80 24.35 -3.30
N VAL A 247 -8.29 23.12 -3.25
CA VAL A 247 -8.16 22.25 -4.41
C VAL A 247 -9.25 21.18 -4.27
N PRO A 248 -10.26 21.14 -5.15
CA PRO A 248 -11.34 20.16 -5.03
C PRO A 248 -10.82 18.73 -5.09
N PHE A 249 -11.24 17.88 -4.16
CA PHE A 249 -10.91 16.45 -4.15
C PHE A 249 -11.74 15.67 -5.19
N SER A 250 -12.97 16.14 -5.42
CA SER A 250 -13.85 15.68 -6.49
C SER A 250 -14.74 16.83 -6.97
N ALA A 251 -15.58 16.60 -7.99
CA ALA A 251 -16.44 17.64 -8.57
C ALA A 251 -17.37 18.33 -7.54
N LYS A 252 -17.83 17.60 -6.52
CA LYS A 252 -18.75 18.11 -5.47
C LYS A 252 -18.07 18.30 -4.11
N ASP A 253 -16.81 17.94 -4.00
CA ASP A 253 -16.00 18.08 -2.80
C ASP A 253 -14.98 19.21 -2.99
N ASP A 254 -15.51 20.44 -2.99
CA ASP A 254 -14.79 21.70 -3.18
C ASP A 254 -14.98 22.65 -1.97
N GLY A 255 -15.37 22.08 -0.83
CA GLY A 255 -15.76 22.80 0.38
C GLY A 255 -15.06 22.30 1.63
N ALA A 256 -15.77 22.25 2.75
CA ALA A 256 -15.26 21.65 3.99
C ALA A 256 -15.27 20.13 3.94
N ASP A 257 -14.19 19.54 4.46
CA ASP A 257 -14.10 18.15 4.88
C ASP A 257 -13.92 18.13 6.41
N LEU A 258 -14.96 17.65 7.12
CA LEU A 258 -14.97 17.66 8.57
C LEU A 258 -14.07 16.57 9.17
N VAL A 259 -13.87 15.45 8.46
CA VAL A 259 -13.02 14.35 8.92
C VAL A 259 -11.55 14.77 8.84
N GLU A 260 -11.13 15.34 7.73
CA GLU A 260 -9.77 15.87 7.57
C GLU A 260 -9.50 17.04 8.53
N THR A 261 -10.49 17.92 8.74
CA THR A 261 -10.44 18.97 9.76
C THR A 261 -10.22 18.37 11.16
N SER A 262 -10.87 17.24 11.47
CA SER A 262 -10.72 16.59 12.76
C SER A 262 -9.32 16.02 12.98
N TYR A 263 -8.68 15.46 11.95
CA TYR A 263 -7.29 15.02 12.02
C TYR A 263 -6.32 16.20 12.22
N LEU A 264 -6.54 17.31 11.50
CA LEU A 264 -5.76 18.54 11.68
C LEU A 264 -5.87 19.05 13.12
N MET A 265 -7.09 19.17 13.65
CA MET A 265 -7.34 19.65 15.01
C MET A 265 -6.80 18.70 16.08
N GLN A 266 -6.84 17.39 15.84
CA GLN A 266 -6.20 16.40 16.70
C GLN A 266 -4.71 16.71 16.89
N GLY A 267 -4.00 17.00 15.79
CA GLY A 267 -2.59 17.39 15.81
C GLY A 267 -2.35 18.73 16.49
N LEU A 268 -3.11 19.77 16.12
CA LEU A 268 -2.94 21.12 16.67
C LEU A 268 -3.20 21.17 18.18
N LEU A 269 -4.26 20.54 18.67
CA LEU A 269 -4.53 20.46 20.11
C LEU A 269 -3.41 19.72 20.86
N THR A 270 -2.86 18.67 20.27
CA THR A 270 -1.70 17.97 20.83
C THR A 270 -0.48 18.89 20.94
N ALA A 271 -0.20 19.69 19.90
CA ALA A 271 0.88 20.68 19.91
C ALA A 271 0.66 21.79 20.95
N ARG A 272 -0.59 22.26 21.11
CA ARG A 272 -0.95 23.24 22.15
C ARG A 272 -0.58 22.75 23.55
N GLN A 273 -0.81 21.48 23.85
CA GLN A 273 -0.47 20.90 25.15
C GLN A 273 1.04 20.70 25.32
N TYR A 274 1.79 20.50 24.24
CA TYR A 274 3.25 20.33 24.29
C TYR A 274 4.01 21.65 24.50
N PHE A 275 3.55 22.73 23.84
CA PHE A 275 4.08 24.08 23.99
C PHE A 275 3.37 24.81 25.13
N ASN A 276 3.66 24.41 26.36
CA ASN A 276 2.93 24.82 27.57
C ASN A 276 3.65 25.86 28.44
N SER A 277 4.73 26.48 27.98
CA SER A 277 5.40 27.52 28.76
C SER A 277 4.47 28.69 29.06
N SER A 278 4.39 29.11 30.32
CA SER A 278 3.61 30.26 30.78
C SER A 278 4.35 31.59 30.64
N THR A 279 5.64 31.56 30.27
CA THR A 279 6.51 32.75 30.20
C THR A 279 7.11 32.98 28.82
N ASN A 280 7.22 31.96 27.97
CA ASN A 280 7.69 32.12 26.61
C ASN A 280 6.58 32.73 25.73
N ALA A 281 6.80 33.96 25.25
CA ALA A 281 5.84 34.70 24.44
C ALA A 281 5.47 34.00 23.12
N ASP A 282 6.41 33.33 22.47
CA ASP A 282 6.18 32.63 21.20
C ASP A 282 5.31 31.37 21.40
N GLU A 283 5.54 30.62 22.49
CA GLU A 283 4.68 29.47 22.84
C GLU A 283 3.27 29.93 23.21
N ILE A 284 3.15 31.04 23.96
CA ILE A 284 1.85 31.65 24.29
C ILE A 284 1.11 32.07 23.01
N ALA A 285 1.82 32.71 22.06
CA ALA A 285 1.26 33.13 20.79
C ALA A 285 0.80 31.92 19.94
N LEU A 286 1.60 30.85 19.87
CA LEU A 286 1.23 29.61 19.20
C LEU A 286 -0.05 29.02 19.79
N ARG A 287 -0.13 28.88 21.13
CA ARG A 287 -1.33 28.36 21.80
C ARG A 287 -2.57 29.21 21.52
N LYS A 288 -2.42 30.53 21.51
CA LYS A 288 -3.51 31.47 21.17
C LYS A 288 -3.98 31.28 19.72
N SER A 289 -3.06 31.11 18.78
CA SER A 289 -3.36 30.84 17.38
C SER A 289 -4.13 29.53 17.21
N ILE A 290 -3.67 28.46 17.87
CA ILE A 290 -4.35 27.15 17.86
C ILE A 290 -5.75 27.25 18.46
N ASN A 291 -5.93 27.94 19.60
CA ASN A 291 -7.25 28.14 20.20
C ASN A 291 -8.19 28.89 19.23
N ALA A 292 -7.72 29.93 18.55
CA ALA A 292 -8.53 30.67 17.59
C ALA A 292 -8.95 29.80 16.39
N LEU A 293 -8.06 28.92 15.90
CA LEU A 293 -8.40 27.95 14.85
C LEU A 293 -9.43 26.93 15.35
N TRP A 294 -9.23 26.37 16.55
CA TRP A 294 -10.11 25.39 17.18
C TRP A 294 -11.53 25.94 17.44
N ASP A 295 -11.62 27.08 18.13
CA ASP A 295 -12.90 27.70 18.50
C ASP A 295 -13.64 28.25 17.28
N GLY A 296 -12.92 28.46 16.17
CA GLY A 296 -13.49 28.91 14.89
C GLY A 296 -14.21 27.82 14.10
N VAL A 297 -14.01 26.53 14.39
CA VAL A 297 -14.72 25.44 13.70
C VAL A 297 -16.16 25.33 14.22
N GLU A 298 -17.14 25.46 13.32
CA GLU A 298 -18.57 25.34 13.63
C GLU A 298 -19.03 23.88 13.50
N TRP A 299 -18.64 23.00 14.43
CA TRP A 299 -18.94 21.56 14.35
C TRP A 299 -20.43 21.26 14.21
N ASN A 300 -21.29 21.95 14.97
CA ASN A 300 -22.73 21.76 14.88
C ASN A 300 -23.34 22.22 13.54
N TRP A 301 -22.67 23.07 12.74
CA TRP A 301 -23.12 23.40 11.37
C TRP A 301 -23.27 22.14 10.51
N PHE A 302 -22.38 21.16 10.72
CA PHE A 302 -22.35 19.90 10.00
C PHE A 302 -23.46 18.91 10.39
N THR A 303 -24.39 19.34 11.25
CA THR A 303 -25.68 18.65 11.47
C THR A 303 -26.80 19.23 10.62
N LYS A 304 -26.44 19.77 9.44
CA LYS A 304 -27.28 20.66 8.63
C LYS A 304 -27.87 21.78 9.47
N ASN A 305 -27.00 22.52 10.15
CA ASN A 305 -27.33 23.64 11.02
C ASN A 305 -28.31 23.26 12.16
N GLY A 306 -28.08 22.11 12.82
CA GLY A 306 -28.90 21.63 13.93
C GLY A 306 -30.25 21.03 13.55
N THR A 307 -30.55 20.89 12.25
CA THR A 307 -31.85 20.38 11.78
C THR A 307 -31.89 18.86 11.67
N GLU A 308 -30.73 18.20 11.65
CA GLU A 308 -30.59 16.76 11.52
C GLU A 308 -29.99 16.13 12.77
N THR A 309 -30.23 14.83 12.96
CA THR A 309 -29.53 14.05 13.99
C THR A 309 -28.28 13.34 13.46
N ASN A 310 -27.83 13.68 12.25
CA ASN A 310 -26.62 13.14 11.63
C ASN A 310 -25.52 14.19 11.58
N LEU A 311 -24.27 13.76 11.71
CA LEU A 311 -23.10 14.59 11.40
C LEU A 311 -22.61 14.26 9.99
N TYR A 312 -22.45 15.27 9.14
CA TYR A 312 -22.09 15.11 7.74
C TYR A 312 -20.62 15.39 7.49
N TRP A 313 -20.04 14.61 6.59
CA TRP A 313 -18.63 14.68 6.23
C TRP A 313 -18.29 15.97 5.49
N HIS A 314 -19.14 16.38 4.54
CA HIS A 314 -18.84 17.48 3.63
C HIS A 314 -19.91 18.57 3.65
N TRP A 315 -19.47 19.79 3.37
CA TRP A 315 -20.34 20.91 2.98
C TRP A 315 -19.65 21.77 1.94
N SER A 316 -20.35 22.19 0.90
CA SER A 316 -19.80 23.00 -0.19
C SER A 316 -20.50 24.37 -0.33
N PRO A 317 -19.78 25.46 -0.62
CA PRO A 317 -20.40 26.73 -0.99
C PRO A 317 -21.15 26.69 -2.33
N ASN A 318 -20.79 25.77 -3.23
CA ASN A 318 -21.37 25.65 -4.56
C ASN A 318 -22.44 24.56 -4.64
N TYR A 319 -22.32 23.51 -3.81
CA TYR A 319 -23.16 22.32 -3.85
C TYR A 319 -23.90 22.03 -2.53
N ASN A 320 -23.74 22.87 -1.51
CA ASN A 320 -24.34 22.71 -0.20
C ASN A 320 -24.10 21.30 0.39
N TRP A 321 -25.15 20.50 0.52
CA TRP A 321 -25.14 19.17 1.12
C TRP A 321 -25.19 18.04 0.09
N ASP A 322 -24.95 18.32 -1.20
CA ASP A 322 -25.11 17.35 -2.28
C ASP A 322 -24.26 16.08 -2.14
N MET A 323 -23.07 16.17 -1.53
CA MET A 323 -22.26 15.00 -1.16
C MET A 323 -23.04 14.05 -0.24
N ASN A 324 -23.91 14.61 0.61
CA ASN A 324 -24.90 13.95 1.45
C ASN A 324 -24.39 12.67 2.16
N LEU A 325 -23.17 12.75 2.70
CA LEU A 325 -22.50 11.63 3.34
C LEU A 325 -22.53 11.78 4.87
N PRO A 326 -23.49 11.15 5.58
CA PRO A 326 -23.45 11.08 7.03
C PRO A 326 -22.29 10.19 7.49
N ILE A 327 -21.53 10.64 8.49
CA ILE A 327 -20.40 9.89 9.04
C ILE A 327 -20.96 8.81 9.96
N ARG A 328 -20.78 7.52 9.62
CA ARG A 328 -21.36 6.40 10.36
C ARG A 328 -20.29 5.42 10.79
N GLY A 329 -20.35 5.02 12.06
CA GLY A 329 -19.46 4.03 12.62
C GLY A 329 -19.85 2.60 12.19
N TRP A 330 -18.91 1.67 12.18
CA TRP A 330 -17.51 1.83 12.59
C TRP A 330 -16.58 2.06 11.38
N ASN A 331 -15.76 3.11 11.45
CA ASN A 331 -14.70 3.44 10.50
C ASN A 331 -13.62 4.34 11.16
N GLU A 332 -12.80 5.03 10.38
CA GLU A 332 -11.69 5.89 10.83
C GLU A 332 -12.09 7.18 11.58
N ALA A 333 -13.36 7.60 11.53
CA ALA A 333 -13.79 8.97 11.86
C ALA A 333 -14.31 9.16 13.30
N LEU A 334 -13.94 8.29 14.24
CA LEU A 334 -14.33 8.42 15.66
C LEU A 334 -13.92 9.78 16.26
N ILE A 335 -12.71 10.24 15.94
CA ILE A 335 -12.16 11.51 16.42
C ILE A 335 -13.00 12.71 16.00
N THR A 336 -13.69 12.63 14.85
CA THR A 336 -14.58 13.70 14.39
C THR A 336 -15.71 13.94 15.38
N TYR A 337 -16.32 12.87 15.92
CA TYR A 337 -17.36 12.98 16.93
C TYR A 337 -16.81 13.42 18.29
N VAL A 338 -15.65 12.90 18.68
CA VAL A 338 -14.97 13.31 19.91
C VAL A 338 -14.71 14.81 19.90
N LEU A 339 -14.12 15.34 18.82
CA LEU A 339 -13.83 16.77 18.70
C LEU A 339 -15.11 17.60 18.55
N ALA A 340 -16.08 17.15 17.76
CA ALA A 340 -17.36 17.84 17.65
C ALA A 340 -18.07 18.00 19.01
N ALA A 341 -18.06 16.98 19.87
CA ALA A 341 -18.63 17.07 21.22
C ALA A 341 -17.75 17.87 22.20
N SER A 342 -16.47 18.04 21.87
CA SER A 342 -15.50 18.79 22.69
C SER A 342 -15.48 20.29 22.39
N SER A 343 -16.11 20.74 21.30
CA SER A 343 -16.10 22.16 20.92
C SER A 343 -16.59 23.08 22.06
N ASN A 344 -15.88 24.19 22.25
CA ASN A 344 -16.30 25.22 23.22
C ASN A 344 -17.43 26.11 22.69
N THR A 345 -17.57 26.21 21.38
CA THR A 345 -18.42 27.20 20.70
C THR A 345 -19.60 26.58 19.97
N SER A 346 -19.45 25.37 19.45
CA SER A 346 -20.44 24.70 18.60
C SER A 346 -20.56 23.19 18.86
N PRO A 347 -20.68 22.74 20.13
CA PRO A 347 -20.68 21.32 20.44
C PRO A 347 -21.92 20.59 19.89
N ILE A 348 -21.72 19.38 19.39
CA ILE A 348 -22.84 18.45 19.12
C ILE A 348 -23.36 17.85 20.43
N THR A 349 -24.61 17.38 20.41
CA THR A 349 -25.19 16.64 21.53
C THR A 349 -24.85 15.15 21.46
N LYS A 350 -24.94 14.43 22.59
CA LYS A 350 -24.78 12.97 22.64
C LYS A 350 -25.72 12.23 21.67
N THR A 351 -26.93 12.75 21.45
CA THR A 351 -27.89 12.19 20.49
C THR A 351 -27.32 12.10 19.07
N ILE A 352 -26.50 13.07 18.64
CA ILE A 352 -25.84 13.02 17.33
C ILE A 352 -24.85 11.85 17.27
N TYR A 353 -24.09 11.62 18.32
CA TYR A 353 -23.19 10.47 18.43
C TYR A 353 -23.95 9.14 18.42
N ASP A 354 -25.00 9.02 19.24
CA ASP A 354 -25.78 7.79 19.35
C ASP A 354 -26.50 7.45 18.03
N ASN A 355 -27.15 8.44 17.39
CA ASN A 355 -27.92 8.20 16.17
C ASN A 355 -27.07 8.08 14.92
N SER A 356 -26.03 8.92 14.78
CA SER A 356 -25.24 9.01 13.55
C SER A 356 -24.05 8.05 13.60
N TRP A 357 -23.16 8.23 14.58
CA TRP A 357 -21.95 7.41 14.70
C TRP A 357 -22.29 5.98 15.08
N ALA A 358 -22.86 5.80 16.27
CA ALA A 358 -23.10 4.48 16.83
C ALA A 358 -24.28 3.77 16.18
N GLN A 359 -25.13 4.51 15.47
CA GLN A 359 -26.36 4.01 14.84
C GLN A 359 -27.20 3.22 15.86
N ASN A 360 -27.30 3.71 17.10
CA ASN A 360 -27.95 3.05 18.23
C ASN A 360 -27.49 1.58 18.42
N GLY A 361 -26.19 1.33 18.23
CA GLY A 361 -25.55 0.03 18.39
C GLY A 361 -25.45 -0.81 17.10
N GLN A 362 -25.96 -0.34 15.95
CA GLN A 362 -25.88 -1.09 14.69
C GLN A 362 -24.46 -1.18 14.12
N MET A 363 -23.49 -0.42 14.66
CA MET A 363 -22.06 -0.59 14.31
C MET A 363 -21.41 -1.85 14.89
N LYS A 364 -22.13 -2.62 15.70
CA LYS A 364 -21.65 -3.86 16.32
C LYS A 364 -21.37 -4.93 15.27
N ASN A 365 -20.22 -5.59 15.39
CA ASN A 365 -19.88 -6.80 14.64
C ASN A 365 -20.15 -8.05 15.49
N GLY A 366 -19.31 -8.28 16.50
CA GLY A 366 -19.41 -9.38 17.46
C GLY A 366 -19.01 -10.76 16.94
N ASN A 367 -18.68 -10.92 15.66
CA ASN A 367 -18.27 -12.19 15.06
C ASN A 367 -16.81 -12.55 15.40
N SER A 368 -16.45 -13.81 15.14
CA SER A 368 -15.08 -14.32 15.30
C SER A 368 -14.44 -14.58 13.95
N TYR A 369 -13.21 -14.09 13.77
CA TYR A 369 -12.37 -14.32 12.59
C TYR A 369 -11.05 -14.90 13.09
N TYR A 370 -10.67 -16.09 12.60
CA TYR A 370 -9.48 -16.81 13.09
C TYR A 370 -9.46 -17.04 14.61
N GLY A 371 -10.63 -17.22 15.22
CA GLY A 371 -10.78 -17.35 16.67
C GLY A 371 -10.72 -16.04 17.45
N ILE A 372 -10.53 -14.90 16.79
CA ILE A 372 -10.46 -13.57 17.40
C ILE A 372 -11.82 -12.89 17.27
N LYS A 373 -12.42 -12.48 18.38
CA LYS A 373 -13.70 -11.76 18.39
C LYS A 373 -13.49 -10.29 18.05
N LEU A 374 -14.17 -9.78 17.03
CA LEU A 374 -14.13 -8.38 16.61
C LEU A 374 -15.37 -7.64 17.16
N PRO A 375 -15.23 -6.65 18.06
CA PRO A 375 -16.36 -5.93 18.64
C PRO A 375 -17.23 -5.15 17.63
N LEU A 376 -16.62 -4.32 16.78
CA LEU A 376 -17.28 -3.36 15.89
C LEU A 376 -16.84 -3.50 14.42
N GLY A 377 -17.65 -2.97 13.50
CA GLY A 377 -17.28 -2.76 12.10
C GLY A 377 -17.62 -3.88 11.12
N PRO A 378 -17.18 -3.75 9.86
CA PRO A 378 -17.48 -4.71 8.81
C PRO A 378 -16.76 -6.05 9.06
N ALA A 379 -17.04 -7.04 8.22
CA ALA A 379 -16.34 -8.32 8.29
C ALA A 379 -14.82 -8.12 8.19
N TYR A 380 -14.08 -8.82 9.06
CA TYR A 380 -12.63 -8.66 9.22
C TYR A 380 -12.13 -7.25 9.61
N GLY A 381 -13.01 -6.28 9.87
CA GLY A 381 -12.68 -4.95 10.41
C GLY A 381 -12.45 -3.84 9.39
N GLY A 382 -12.22 -4.18 8.12
CA GLY A 382 -11.93 -3.22 7.05
C GLY A 382 -10.43 -2.90 6.92
N PRO A 383 -10.06 -1.80 6.25
CA PRO A 383 -8.68 -1.34 6.15
C PRO A 383 -8.10 -0.97 7.52
N LEU A 384 -6.84 -1.34 7.77
CA LEU A 384 -6.30 -1.29 9.14
C LEU A 384 -6.16 0.13 9.71
N PHE A 385 -6.12 1.16 8.86
CA PHE A 385 -6.08 2.56 9.30
C PHE A 385 -7.29 2.99 10.14
N PHE A 386 -8.42 2.27 10.07
CA PHE A 386 -9.60 2.49 10.93
C PHE A 386 -9.26 2.40 12.43
N SER A 387 -8.28 1.58 12.80
CA SER A 387 -7.81 1.43 14.18
C SER A 387 -6.61 2.31 14.52
N GLN A 388 -6.29 3.28 13.66
CA GLN A 388 -5.07 4.09 13.76
C GLN A 388 -5.36 5.60 13.80
N TYR A 389 -6.02 6.18 12.79
CA TYR A 389 -6.06 7.65 12.61
C TYR A 389 -6.72 8.40 13.78
N SER A 390 -7.87 7.90 14.26
CA SER A 390 -8.53 8.45 15.44
C SER A 390 -7.75 8.24 16.74
N PHE A 391 -6.84 7.28 16.76
CA PHE A 391 -6.10 6.82 17.93
C PHE A 391 -4.65 7.32 17.94
N LEU A 392 -4.30 8.29 17.09
CA LEU A 392 -3.00 8.96 17.17
C LEU A 392 -2.89 9.85 18.42
N GLY A 393 -4.00 10.50 18.78
CA GLY A 393 -4.17 11.31 19.99
C GLY A 393 -5.10 10.67 21.02
N ILE A 394 -6.23 10.07 20.61
CA ILE A 394 -7.10 9.35 21.56
C ILE A 394 -6.32 8.14 22.09
N ASN A 395 -6.18 8.06 23.42
CA ASN A 395 -5.57 6.90 24.06
C ASN A 395 -6.60 5.76 24.17
N PRO A 396 -6.42 4.63 23.47
CA PRO A 396 -7.36 3.51 23.56
C PRO A 396 -7.21 2.68 24.84
N HIS A 397 -6.13 2.83 25.62
CA HIS A 397 -5.93 2.08 26.87
C HIS A 397 -7.02 2.38 27.89
N ASP A 398 -7.68 1.32 28.37
CA ASP A 398 -8.80 1.38 29.31
C ASP A 398 -9.88 2.38 28.87
N LEU A 399 -10.05 2.56 27.56
CA LEU A 399 -11.06 3.42 26.98
C LEU A 399 -12.26 2.57 26.59
N THR A 400 -13.38 2.85 27.23
CA THR A 400 -14.66 2.19 26.95
C THR A 400 -15.76 3.22 26.80
N ASP A 401 -16.80 2.88 26.06
CA ASP A 401 -18.07 3.58 26.11
C ASP A 401 -19.23 2.57 26.19
N THR A 402 -20.46 3.00 25.84
CA THR A 402 -21.62 2.09 25.84
C THR A 402 -21.50 0.96 24.80
N TYR A 403 -20.69 1.15 23.75
CA TYR A 403 -20.68 0.28 22.58
C TYR A 403 -19.46 -0.65 22.52
N ALA A 404 -18.28 -0.22 22.98
CA ALA A 404 -17.07 -1.04 22.91
C ALA A 404 -15.99 -0.71 23.95
N ASP A 405 -15.09 -1.67 24.13
CA ASP A 405 -13.72 -1.47 24.60
C ASP A 405 -12.83 -1.22 23.36
N TYR A 406 -12.21 -0.03 23.29
CA TYR A 406 -11.46 0.39 22.11
C TYR A 406 -10.04 -0.22 22.05
N TRP A 407 -9.45 -0.58 23.20
CA TRP A 407 -8.21 -1.35 23.21
C TRP A 407 -8.45 -2.74 22.63
N GLN A 408 -9.52 -3.40 23.07
CA GLN A 408 -9.94 -4.69 22.53
C GLN A 408 -10.28 -4.60 21.04
N GLN A 409 -11.02 -3.58 20.61
CA GLN A 409 -11.37 -3.37 19.20
C GLN A 409 -10.12 -3.26 18.32
N ASN A 410 -9.19 -2.38 18.67
CA ASN A 410 -8.01 -2.12 17.84
C ASN A 410 -7.05 -3.31 17.83
N THR A 411 -6.87 -3.97 18.98
CA THR A 411 -6.04 -5.18 19.08
C THR A 411 -6.63 -6.32 18.25
N ALA A 412 -7.95 -6.55 18.34
CA ALA A 412 -8.61 -7.57 17.55
C ALA A 412 -8.47 -7.30 16.04
N HIS A 413 -8.69 -6.06 15.60
CA HIS A 413 -8.58 -5.69 14.19
C HIS A 413 -7.16 -5.89 13.65
N SER A 414 -6.12 -5.44 14.37
CA SER A 414 -4.72 -5.65 13.98
C SER A 414 -4.35 -7.14 13.93
N GLN A 415 -4.79 -7.94 14.91
CA GLN A 415 -4.52 -9.38 14.93
C GLN A 415 -5.24 -10.14 13.80
N ILE A 416 -6.46 -9.73 13.44
CA ILE A 416 -7.21 -10.33 12.32
C ILE A 416 -6.52 -10.02 10.99
N ASN A 417 -6.08 -8.77 10.78
CA ASN A 417 -5.34 -8.37 9.58
C ASN A 417 -4.01 -9.15 9.45
N TYR A 418 -3.23 -9.21 10.55
CA TYR A 418 -2.02 -10.04 10.64
C TYR A 418 -2.30 -11.51 10.31
N THR A 419 -3.32 -12.10 10.94
CA THR A 419 -3.62 -13.53 10.79
C THR A 419 -4.10 -13.86 9.38
N TYR A 420 -4.91 -13.01 8.76
CA TYR A 420 -5.28 -13.15 7.35
C TYR A 420 -4.04 -13.21 6.45
N CYS A 421 -3.13 -12.23 6.58
CA CYS A 421 -1.91 -12.17 5.77
C CYS A 421 -1.02 -13.39 6.02
N LYS A 422 -0.85 -13.80 7.27
CA LYS A 422 -0.08 -14.98 7.66
C LYS A 422 -0.67 -16.27 7.09
N THR A 423 -2.00 -16.42 7.09
CA THR A 423 -2.70 -17.57 6.50
C THR A 423 -2.62 -17.57 4.98
N ASN A 424 -2.62 -16.38 4.36
CA ASN A 424 -2.47 -16.19 2.91
C ASN A 424 -3.43 -17.07 2.08
N PRO A 425 -4.77 -16.92 2.25
CA PRO A 425 -5.74 -17.79 1.56
C PRO A 425 -5.69 -17.67 0.03
N LYS A 426 -5.18 -16.56 -0.50
CA LYS A 426 -4.99 -16.31 -1.94
C LYS A 426 -3.62 -16.72 -2.48
N GLN A 427 -2.73 -17.24 -1.62
CA GLN A 427 -1.38 -17.71 -1.98
C GLN A 427 -0.51 -16.66 -2.68
N TYR A 428 -0.65 -15.38 -2.31
CA TYR A 428 0.20 -14.31 -2.85
C TYR A 428 1.65 -14.46 -2.38
N SER A 429 2.60 -14.19 -3.28
CA SER A 429 4.03 -14.19 -2.94
C SER A 429 4.32 -13.20 -1.82
N GLY A 430 5.15 -13.61 -0.85
CA GLY A 430 5.64 -12.77 0.24
C GLY A 430 4.80 -12.78 1.52
N TYR A 431 3.48 -12.94 1.41
CA TYR A 431 2.57 -12.92 2.56
C TYR A 431 2.97 -13.98 3.59
N SER A 432 3.22 -13.54 4.82
CA SER A 432 3.76 -14.38 5.89
C SER A 432 3.65 -13.70 7.25
N ALA A 433 4.14 -14.36 8.31
CA ALA A 433 4.31 -13.73 9.63
C ALA A 433 5.30 -12.55 9.61
N ASP A 434 6.20 -12.50 8.62
CA ASP A 434 7.20 -11.45 8.45
C ASP A 434 6.73 -10.32 7.51
N CYS A 435 5.67 -10.52 6.73
CA CYS A 435 5.22 -9.58 5.72
C CYS A 435 3.70 -9.55 5.66
N TRP A 436 3.13 -8.58 6.36
CA TRP A 436 1.69 -8.41 6.54
C TRP A 436 1.31 -6.93 6.60
N GLY A 437 0.01 -6.65 6.46
CA GLY A 437 -0.54 -5.31 6.60
C GLY A 437 -1.33 -4.88 5.36
N LEU A 438 -2.66 -4.96 5.46
CA LEU A 438 -3.59 -4.46 4.44
C LEU A 438 -4.27 -3.19 4.94
N THR A 439 -4.13 -2.11 4.17
CA THR A 439 -4.82 -0.83 4.39
C THR A 439 -4.99 -0.08 3.07
N ALA A 440 -5.69 1.05 3.07
CA ALA A 440 -5.75 1.91 1.90
C ALA A 440 -4.37 2.47 1.57
N SER A 441 -3.95 2.34 0.30
CA SER A 441 -2.65 2.78 -0.20
C SER A 441 -2.65 2.81 -1.74
N ASP A 442 -1.54 3.28 -2.31
CA ASP A 442 -1.21 3.08 -3.72
C ASP A 442 -1.10 1.59 -4.07
N GLN A 443 -1.33 1.32 -5.34
CA GLN A 443 -1.11 0.06 -6.02
C GLN A 443 -0.56 0.31 -7.43
N GLN A 444 -0.12 -0.73 -8.12
CA GLN A 444 0.49 -0.61 -9.45
C GLN A 444 -0.27 0.28 -10.43
N ASP A 445 -1.61 0.20 -10.43
CA ASP A 445 -2.46 0.92 -11.38
C ASP A 445 -3.46 1.87 -10.70
N GLY A 446 -3.11 2.45 -9.55
CA GLY A 446 -3.94 3.47 -8.88
C GLY A 446 -3.91 3.40 -7.36
N TYR A 447 -5.07 3.53 -6.73
CA TYR A 447 -5.24 3.53 -5.27
C TYR A 447 -6.43 2.65 -4.88
N SER A 448 -6.35 1.92 -3.77
CA SER A 448 -7.46 1.08 -3.30
C SER A 448 -7.43 0.88 -1.79
N ALA A 449 -8.60 0.85 -1.16
CA ALA A 449 -8.75 0.50 0.25
C ALA A 449 -8.54 -1.01 0.44
N ARG A 450 -7.31 -1.45 0.74
CA ARG A 450 -7.01 -2.88 0.94
C ARG A 450 -7.41 -3.32 2.34
N ASP A 451 -8.03 -4.49 2.38
CA ASP A 451 -8.45 -5.18 3.59
C ASP A 451 -8.59 -6.68 3.28
N PRO A 452 -8.81 -7.55 4.29
CA PRO A 452 -8.95 -9.00 4.08
C PRO A 452 -10.04 -9.43 3.07
N THR A 453 -11.04 -8.59 2.80
CA THR A 453 -12.10 -8.83 1.81
C THR A 453 -11.80 -8.23 0.43
N ASN A 454 -10.89 -7.24 0.36
CA ASN A 454 -10.42 -6.58 -0.88
C ASN A 454 -8.89 -6.70 -1.06
N ASP A 455 -8.38 -7.92 -0.99
CA ASP A 455 -6.94 -8.23 -1.13
C ASP A 455 -6.54 -8.52 -2.60
N ASN A 456 -5.47 -7.88 -3.09
CA ASN A 456 -4.85 -8.14 -4.40
C ASN A 456 -3.35 -8.51 -4.31
N GLY A 457 -2.82 -8.77 -3.12
CA GLY A 457 -1.40 -9.04 -2.88
C GLY A 457 -0.56 -7.80 -2.58
N THR A 458 -1.16 -6.60 -2.54
CA THR A 458 -0.46 -5.38 -2.14
C THR A 458 -0.37 -5.28 -0.61
N ILE A 459 0.84 -5.08 -0.09
CA ILE A 459 1.13 -4.78 1.32
C ILE A 459 1.51 -3.31 1.44
N ALA A 460 0.98 -2.66 2.47
CA ALA A 460 1.31 -1.28 2.82
C ALA A 460 2.00 -1.24 4.21
N PRO A 461 3.27 -0.81 4.31
CA PRO A 461 4.03 -0.83 5.56
C PRO A 461 3.31 -0.13 6.72
N THR A 462 2.58 0.97 6.46
CA THR A 462 1.88 1.70 7.52
C THR A 462 0.87 0.84 8.30
N ALA A 463 0.23 -0.15 7.66
CA ALA A 463 -0.72 -1.03 8.33
C ALA A 463 -0.07 -1.76 9.53
N ALA A 464 1.02 -2.48 9.27
CA ALA A 464 1.72 -3.22 10.31
C ALA A 464 2.46 -2.29 11.28
N LEU A 465 3.18 -1.29 10.77
CA LEU A 465 4.03 -0.42 11.58
C LEU A 465 3.24 0.51 12.50
N SER A 466 2.11 1.04 12.03
CA SER A 466 1.24 1.91 12.83
C SER A 466 0.33 1.12 13.79
N SER A 467 0.34 -0.21 13.71
CA SER A 467 -0.31 -1.11 14.67
C SER A 467 0.62 -1.57 15.82
N MET A 468 1.83 -1.01 15.91
CA MET A 468 2.84 -1.43 16.89
C MET A 468 2.40 -1.37 18.37
N PRO A 469 1.54 -0.42 18.82
CA PRO A 469 1.01 -0.51 20.18
C PRO A 469 0.13 -1.74 20.43
N TYR A 470 -0.55 -2.24 19.39
CA TYR A 470 -1.54 -3.32 19.50
C TYR A 470 -0.93 -4.72 19.25
N THR A 471 0.01 -4.81 18.32
CA THR A 471 0.71 -6.05 17.93
C THR A 471 2.22 -5.86 17.91
N PRO A 472 2.86 -5.49 19.04
CA PRO A 472 4.25 -5.05 19.06
C PRO A 472 5.23 -6.09 18.52
N THR A 473 5.00 -7.38 18.82
CA THR A 473 5.87 -8.47 18.36
C THR A 473 5.77 -8.66 16.85
N GLU A 474 4.56 -8.74 16.31
CA GLU A 474 4.28 -8.95 14.88
C GLU A 474 4.67 -7.72 14.04
N SER A 475 4.43 -6.51 14.55
CA SER A 475 4.82 -5.26 13.89
C SER A 475 6.34 -5.07 13.87
N MET A 476 7.05 -5.42 14.95
CA MET A 476 8.51 -5.41 14.95
C MET A 476 9.11 -6.48 14.03
N GLN A 477 8.46 -7.64 13.93
CA GLN A 477 8.85 -8.68 12.99
C GLN A 477 8.73 -8.18 11.54
N ALA A 478 7.59 -7.57 11.18
CA ALA A 478 7.40 -6.92 9.89
C ALA A 478 8.42 -5.82 9.62
N LEU A 479 8.70 -4.96 10.60
CA LEU A 479 9.70 -3.90 10.46
C LEU A 479 11.08 -4.46 10.10
N ARG A 480 11.53 -5.51 10.79
CA ARG A 480 12.82 -6.14 10.50
C ARG A 480 12.84 -6.74 9.10
N PHE A 481 11.75 -7.35 8.65
CA PHE A 481 11.65 -7.88 7.29
C PHE A 481 11.69 -6.76 6.24
N PHE A 482 10.88 -5.72 6.40
CA PHE A 482 10.85 -4.58 5.49
C PHE A 482 12.22 -3.91 5.39
N TYR A 483 12.88 -3.66 6.53
CA TYR A 483 14.16 -2.98 6.55
C TYR A 483 15.32 -3.89 6.11
N TYR A 484 15.46 -5.09 6.67
CA TYR A 484 16.63 -5.92 6.41
C TYR A 484 16.49 -6.81 5.17
N LYS A 485 15.29 -7.24 4.78
CA LYS A 485 15.12 -8.19 3.66
C LYS A 485 14.72 -7.49 2.36
N LEU A 486 13.73 -6.61 2.42
CA LEU A 486 13.31 -5.84 1.25
C LEU A 486 14.20 -4.62 1.02
N GLY A 487 14.69 -4.00 2.10
CA GLY A 487 15.78 -3.03 2.08
C GLY A 487 15.57 -1.91 1.08
N ASP A 488 16.58 -1.68 0.25
CA ASP A 488 16.65 -0.63 -0.77
C ASP A 488 15.51 -0.63 -1.79
N LYS A 489 14.73 -1.73 -1.91
CA LYS A 489 13.53 -1.74 -2.76
C LYS A 489 12.39 -0.89 -2.19
N ILE A 490 12.26 -0.82 -0.87
CA ILE A 490 11.16 -0.11 -0.20
C ILE A 490 11.61 0.91 0.83
N TRP A 491 12.87 0.93 1.22
CA TRP A 491 13.45 1.91 2.15
C TRP A 491 14.20 2.99 1.36
N LYS A 492 13.73 4.23 1.47
CA LYS A 492 14.10 5.37 0.61
C LYS A 492 14.22 6.66 1.43
N ASP A 493 14.24 7.81 0.76
CA ASP A 493 14.54 9.13 1.35
C ASP A 493 13.58 9.55 2.48
N TYR A 494 12.32 9.12 2.41
CA TYR A 494 11.30 9.46 3.40
C TYR A 494 10.81 8.25 4.21
N GLY A 495 11.65 7.22 4.34
CA GLY A 495 11.32 6.00 5.08
C GLY A 495 10.84 4.89 4.15
N PHE A 496 9.84 4.13 4.59
CA PHE A 496 9.22 3.13 3.72
C PHE A 496 8.35 3.79 2.66
N VAL A 497 8.38 3.27 1.44
CA VAL A 497 7.44 3.64 0.37
C VAL A 497 6.03 3.20 0.73
N ASP A 498 5.05 3.79 0.05
CA ASP A 498 3.63 3.64 0.36
C ASP A 498 3.14 2.19 0.39
N ALA A 499 3.51 1.41 -0.64
CA ALA A 499 3.10 0.03 -0.78
C ALA A 499 4.01 -0.78 -1.72
N PHE A 500 3.85 -2.09 -1.71
CA PHE A 500 4.51 -3.01 -2.64
C PHE A 500 3.69 -4.28 -2.87
N ASN A 501 3.97 -4.99 -3.94
CA ASN A 501 3.31 -6.26 -4.30
C ASN A 501 4.38 -7.24 -4.83
N LEU A 502 4.72 -8.26 -4.03
CA LEU A 502 5.74 -9.25 -4.39
C LEU A 502 5.22 -10.33 -5.35
N ASN A 503 3.91 -10.42 -5.57
CA ASN A 503 3.34 -11.31 -6.59
C ASN A 503 3.54 -10.75 -8.00
N ASN A 504 3.37 -9.43 -8.14
CA ASN A 504 3.50 -8.71 -9.41
C ASN A 504 4.87 -8.03 -9.58
N ILE A 505 5.72 -8.07 -8.56
CA ILE A 505 7.02 -7.37 -8.50
C ILE A 505 6.84 -5.88 -8.78
N TRP A 506 6.02 -5.25 -7.94
CA TRP A 506 5.79 -3.82 -7.95
C TRP A 506 6.18 -3.23 -6.59
N PHE A 507 6.83 -2.07 -6.63
CA PHE A 507 7.21 -1.29 -5.46
C PHE A 507 6.82 0.14 -5.76
N ALA A 508 6.13 0.80 -4.84
CA ALA A 508 5.78 2.20 -5.00
C ALA A 508 7.04 3.06 -5.05
N ASP A 509 7.02 4.10 -5.88
CA ASP A 509 7.96 5.23 -5.78
C ASP A 509 7.35 6.40 -4.98
N SER A 510 6.16 6.19 -4.40
CA SER A 510 5.38 7.20 -3.71
C SER A 510 5.50 7.10 -2.18
N PHE A 511 5.17 8.23 -1.55
CA PHE A 511 4.95 8.37 -0.12
C PHE A 511 3.74 9.29 0.07
N LEU A 512 2.83 8.93 0.97
CA LEU A 512 1.63 9.70 1.26
C LEU A 512 1.67 10.19 2.72
N ALA A 513 1.22 11.42 2.96
CA ALA A 513 1.21 11.99 4.31
C ALA A 513 0.42 11.14 5.31
N ILE A 514 -0.71 10.62 4.87
CA ILE A 514 -1.64 9.84 5.69
C ILE A 514 -1.10 8.46 6.06
N ASP A 515 -0.11 7.96 5.32
CA ASP A 515 0.52 6.67 5.60
C ASP A 515 1.84 6.84 6.35
N GLN A 516 2.64 7.87 6.04
CA GLN A 516 3.89 8.15 6.76
C GLN A 516 3.67 8.67 8.18
N GLY A 517 2.64 9.50 8.40
CA GLY A 517 2.37 10.16 9.67
C GLY A 517 2.11 9.18 10.81
N PRO A 518 1.15 8.25 10.66
CA PRO A 518 0.84 7.24 11.66
C PRO A 518 2.03 6.36 12.05
N ILE A 519 2.96 6.06 11.12
CA ILE A 519 4.17 5.27 11.45
C ILE A 519 4.97 5.96 12.55
N ILE A 520 5.23 7.27 12.40
CA ILE A 520 6.01 8.03 13.38
C ILE A 520 5.27 8.10 14.72
N VAL A 521 3.98 8.44 14.66
CA VAL A 521 3.16 8.76 15.84
C VAL A 521 2.86 7.51 16.66
N MET A 522 2.46 6.40 16.04
CA MET A 522 2.12 5.17 16.74
C MET A 522 3.36 4.46 17.29
N VAL A 523 4.51 4.54 16.61
CA VAL A 523 5.79 4.12 17.19
C VAL A 523 6.09 4.94 18.44
N GLU A 524 5.91 6.27 18.41
CA GLU A 524 6.16 7.08 19.61
C GLU A 524 5.18 6.79 20.74
N ASN A 525 3.90 6.61 20.42
CA ASN A 525 2.89 6.25 21.40
C ASN A 525 3.21 4.91 22.07
N GLN A 526 3.69 3.92 21.32
CA GLN A 526 4.15 2.67 21.94
C GLN A 526 5.37 2.87 22.84
N ARG A 527 6.32 3.73 22.45
CA ARG A 527 7.58 3.91 23.19
C ARG A 527 7.42 4.76 24.45
N SER A 528 6.58 5.79 24.43
CA SER A 528 6.51 6.80 25.50
C SER A 528 5.10 7.28 25.84
N GLN A 529 4.10 6.93 25.00
CA GLN A 529 2.73 7.43 25.06
C GLN A 529 2.63 8.96 24.93
N LEU A 530 3.63 9.60 24.31
CA LEU A 530 3.75 11.06 24.27
C LEU A 530 2.49 11.74 23.72
N LEU A 531 2.02 11.35 22.53
CA LEU A 531 0.92 12.05 21.85
C LEU A 531 -0.41 11.76 22.54
N TRP A 532 -0.61 10.53 23.02
CA TRP A 532 -1.74 10.15 23.87
C TRP A 532 -1.84 11.00 25.13
N LYS A 533 -0.74 11.14 25.89
CA LYS A 533 -0.72 11.95 27.12
C LYS A 533 -1.04 13.42 26.83
N LEU A 534 -0.47 13.95 25.75
CA LEU A 534 -0.70 15.33 25.34
C LEU A 534 -2.15 15.56 24.94
N PHE A 535 -2.69 14.81 23.98
CA PHE A 535 -4.05 15.02 23.49
C PHE A 535 -5.10 14.80 24.59
N MET A 536 -4.98 13.72 25.37
CA MET A 536 -5.92 13.42 26.47
C MET A 536 -5.81 14.40 27.65
N SER A 537 -4.81 15.28 27.68
CA SER A 537 -4.69 16.36 28.67
C SER A 537 -5.54 17.60 28.34
N CYS A 538 -6.09 17.71 27.12
CA CYS A 538 -6.96 18.81 26.71
C CYS A 538 -8.26 18.82 27.55
N PRO A 539 -8.54 19.89 28.33
CA PRO A 539 -9.72 19.95 29.18
C PRO A 539 -11.04 19.77 28.42
N GLU A 540 -11.13 20.36 27.23
CA GLU A 540 -12.31 20.29 26.38
C GLU A 540 -12.53 18.89 25.79
N VAL A 541 -11.45 18.17 25.46
CA VAL A 541 -11.51 16.77 25.00
C VAL A 541 -12.04 15.88 26.13
N LYS A 542 -11.53 16.06 27.35
CA LYS A 542 -12.04 15.32 28.53
C LYS A 542 -13.53 15.55 28.73
N LYS A 543 -13.97 16.82 28.65
CA LYS A 543 -15.38 17.20 28.79
C LYS A 543 -16.25 16.58 27.70
N GLY A 544 -15.85 16.70 26.43
CA GLY A 544 -16.60 16.18 25.30
C GLY A 544 -16.74 14.67 25.33
N MET A 545 -15.63 13.94 25.55
CA MET A 545 -15.63 12.48 25.66
C MET A 545 -16.51 11.99 26.83
N LYS A 546 -16.44 12.62 28.00
CA LYS A 546 -17.36 12.30 29.12
C LYS A 546 -18.81 12.55 28.73
N GLY A 547 -19.09 13.65 28.03
CA GLY A 547 -20.43 13.99 27.53
C GLY A 547 -20.99 12.95 26.54
N LEU A 548 -20.12 12.28 25.79
CA LEU A 548 -20.49 11.17 24.91
C LEU A 548 -20.62 9.82 25.64
N GLY A 549 -20.22 9.74 26.91
CA GLY A 549 -20.31 8.52 27.73
C GLY A 549 -19.03 7.67 27.74
N PHE A 550 -17.91 8.20 27.25
CA PHE A 550 -16.62 7.51 27.36
C PHE A 550 -16.12 7.50 28.81
N GLN A 551 -15.41 6.43 29.15
CA GLN A 551 -14.78 6.19 30.44
C GLN A 551 -13.32 5.78 30.19
N SER A 552 -12.41 6.39 30.93
CA SER A 552 -10.98 6.04 30.95
C SER A 552 -10.31 6.70 32.16
N PRO A 553 -9.24 6.11 32.74
CA PRO A 553 -8.43 6.76 33.75
C PRO A 553 -7.90 8.14 33.31
N ASN A 554 -7.68 8.33 32.00
CA ASN A 554 -7.16 9.57 31.44
C ASN A 554 -8.21 10.69 31.34
N LEU A 555 -9.50 10.38 31.51
CA LEU A 555 -10.57 11.38 31.47
C LEU A 555 -10.82 12.02 32.83
N ASN A 556 -10.32 11.44 33.92
CA ASN A 556 -10.53 11.96 35.27
C ASN A 556 -9.68 13.19 35.59
#